data_AF-A0A522FU31-F1
#
_entry.id   AF-A0A522FU31-F1
#
_cell.length_a   1.000
_cell.length_b   1.000
_cell.length_c   1.000
_cell.angle_alpha   90.00
_cell.angle_beta   90.00
_cell.angle_gamma   90.00
#
_symmetry.space_group_name_H-M   'P 1'
#
loop_
_entity.id
_entity.type
_entity.pdbx_description
1 polymer ?
#
loop_
_entity_poly.entity_id
_entity_poly.type
_entity_poly.pdbx_seq_one_letter_code
_entity_poly.pdbx_strand_id
1 'polypeptide(L)'
;MKKYYILIAALFILAVSCVKQPSEPIDDNTNIGETGAFILCEGLFKMDNSTLDRLDFSSNSIINDYYGKSNSGLRLGDLSSDIVIIGNRTYITVSSSHTIEVMETSTGKSLGRIIYSQSSNPRKICMINDSIGYVTDLMRNSISKVNFKSLTIIIDSLPVGPAPEGIAFYNNNLFVANSGFGDYMANVPKAGSVSVIDITTNQELKELKNLPNVIDVLVNKKSGKLYVGYLNLPSLTDSTGGIAEFDLNTLDETRRWKFRASAITLSSTGDSLFFFKDSTVSMLKLNDANPQSQELFKNPASSETWYSLSYSAYNNSLYIGNAKNFQVNGSLLIYPLNDLLNPKVFQTGINPNKIVFF
;
A
#
# COMPACT_ATOMS: atom_id res chain seq x y z
N MET A 1 6.33 -15.43 -73.42
CA MET A 1 7.51 -15.12 -72.58
C MET A 1 7.54 -13.70 -72.03
N LYS A 2 7.16 -12.64 -72.78
CA LYS A 2 7.18 -11.23 -72.27
C LYS A 2 6.16 -10.88 -71.16
N LYS A 3 5.04 -11.60 -71.02
CA LYS A 3 4.02 -11.31 -69.98
C LYS A 3 4.38 -11.80 -68.56
N TYR A 4 5.30 -12.75 -68.42
CA TYR A 4 5.71 -13.27 -67.10
C TYR A 4 6.75 -12.38 -66.40
N TYR A 5 7.57 -11.64 -67.16
CA TYR A 5 8.54 -10.70 -66.59
C TYR A 5 7.89 -9.47 -65.93
N ILE A 6 6.72 -9.05 -66.41
CA ILE A 6 5.96 -7.92 -65.83
C ILE A 6 5.33 -8.31 -64.49
N LEU A 7 4.85 -9.56 -64.36
CA LEU A 7 4.31 -10.07 -63.09
C LEU A 7 5.40 -10.28 -62.03
N ILE A 8 6.61 -10.70 -62.43
CA ILE A 8 7.74 -10.89 -61.50
C ILE A 8 8.33 -9.55 -61.04
N ALA A 9 8.34 -8.53 -61.91
CA ALA A 9 8.76 -7.17 -61.53
C ALA A 9 7.76 -6.47 -60.60
N ALA A 10 6.46 -6.72 -60.77
CA ALA A 10 5.43 -6.17 -59.88
C ALA A 10 5.44 -6.81 -58.46
N LEU A 11 5.85 -8.07 -58.35
CA LEU A 11 5.94 -8.77 -57.06
C LEU A 11 7.15 -8.33 -56.22
N PHE A 12 8.23 -7.86 -56.86
CA PHE A 12 9.43 -7.37 -56.15
C PHE A 12 9.28 -5.95 -55.57
N ILE A 13 8.34 -5.13 -56.09
CA ILE A 13 8.08 -3.77 -55.58
C ILE A 13 7.29 -3.81 -54.26
N LEU A 14 6.55 -4.88 -53.99
CA LEU A 14 5.81 -5.06 -52.73
C LEU A 14 6.68 -5.55 -51.56
N ALA A 15 7.93 -5.94 -51.81
CA ALA A 15 8.85 -6.44 -50.78
C ALA A 15 9.77 -5.37 -50.17
N VAL A 16 9.72 -4.11 -50.63
CA VAL A 16 10.62 -3.02 -50.20
C VAL A 16 9.87 -1.83 -49.60
N SER A 17 8.71 -2.07 -48.99
CA SER A 17 8.06 -1.07 -48.13
C SER A 17 8.30 -1.43 -46.65
N CYS A 18 9.55 -1.33 -46.21
CA CYS A 18 9.84 -1.15 -44.80
C CYS A 18 9.52 0.30 -44.46
N VAL A 19 8.25 0.58 -44.14
CA VAL A 19 7.93 1.77 -43.34
C VAL A 19 8.74 1.61 -42.06
N LYS A 20 9.64 2.56 -41.74
CA LYS A 20 10.28 2.58 -40.42
C LYS A 20 9.16 2.48 -39.40
N GLN A 21 9.14 1.40 -38.63
CA GLN A 21 8.29 1.31 -37.46
C GLN A 21 8.53 2.59 -36.68
N PRO A 22 7.51 3.41 -36.38
CA PRO A 22 7.71 4.57 -35.55
C PRO A 22 8.39 4.05 -34.29
N SER A 23 9.60 4.54 -34.01
CA SER A 23 10.20 4.33 -32.71
C SER A 23 9.15 4.81 -31.72
N GLU A 24 8.77 3.97 -30.75
CA GLU A 24 8.02 4.49 -29.62
C GLU A 24 8.73 5.75 -29.14
N PRO A 25 8.00 6.84 -28.85
CA PRO A 25 8.63 7.98 -28.23
C PRO A 25 9.42 7.43 -27.05
N ILE A 26 10.73 7.68 -27.04
CA ILE A 26 11.54 7.44 -25.85
C ILE A 26 10.85 8.30 -24.80
N ASP A 27 10.10 7.66 -23.91
CA ASP A 27 9.52 8.33 -22.76
C ASP A 27 10.72 8.88 -22.01
N ASP A 28 10.91 10.19 -22.12
CA ASP A 28 12.10 10.88 -21.64
C ASP A 28 12.01 10.97 -20.12
N ASN A 29 12.16 9.81 -19.49
CA ASN A 29 12.30 9.58 -18.06
C ASN A 29 13.64 10.16 -17.54
N THR A 30 14.24 11.14 -18.23
CA THR A 30 15.49 11.79 -17.80
C THR A 30 15.24 13.09 -17.05
N ASN A 31 14.07 13.74 -17.23
CA ASN A 31 13.64 14.88 -16.44
C ASN A 31 12.59 14.47 -15.41
N ILE A 32 13.05 13.70 -14.43
CA ILE A 32 12.26 13.24 -13.29
C ILE A 32 12.59 14.16 -12.11
N GLY A 33 11.59 14.85 -11.57
CA GLY A 33 11.75 15.69 -10.38
C GLY A 33 12.14 14.89 -9.13
N GLU A 34 12.76 15.56 -8.17
CA GLU A 34 13.26 14.91 -6.96
C GLU A 34 12.17 14.62 -5.92
N THR A 35 11.00 15.25 -6.05
CA THR A 35 9.88 15.11 -5.09
C THR A 35 8.61 14.64 -5.77
N GLY A 36 7.86 13.78 -5.08
CA GLY A 36 6.69 13.18 -5.68
C GLY A 36 5.96 12.17 -4.79
N ALA A 37 5.15 11.36 -5.46
CA ALA A 37 4.47 10.24 -4.84
C ALA A 37 4.64 8.98 -5.69
N PHE A 38 4.81 7.83 -5.04
CA PHE A 38 4.58 6.54 -5.66
C PHE A 38 3.17 6.06 -5.35
N ILE A 39 2.51 5.49 -6.36
CA ILE A 39 1.19 4.88 -6.26
C ILE A 39 1.37 3.41 -6.61
N LEU A 40 1.33 2.56 -5.58
CA LEU A 40 1.42 1.12 -5.74
C LEU A 40 0.07 0.58 -6.20
N CYS A 41 0.08 -0.11 -7.33
CA CYS A 41 -1.10 -0.73 -7.92
C CYS A 41 -0.99 -2.24 -7.76
N GLU A 42 -1.93 -2.81 -6.99
CA GLU A 42 -1.95 -4.23 -6.62
C GLU A 42 -2.03 -5.15 -7.84
N GLY A 43 -2.75 -4.72 -8.88
CA GLY A 43 -3.09 -5.61 -9.99
C GLY A 43 -4.23 -6.58 -9.64
N LEU A 44 -4.26 -7.70 -10.34
CA LEU A 44 -5.25 -8.76 -10.18
C LEU A 44 -4.54 -10.07 -9.86
N PHE A 45 -5.17 -10.89 -9.03
CA PHE A 45 -4.61 -12.17 -8.60
C PHE A 45 -4.31 -13.09 -9.79
N LYS A 46 -3.09 -13.66 -9.82
CA LYS A 46 -2.55 -14.54 -10.86
C LYS A 46 -2.38 -13.90 -12.24
N MET A 47 -2.39 -12.57 -12.33
CA MET A 47 -2.22 -11.86 -13.60
C MET A 47 -0.82 -11.26 -13.77
N ASP A 48 -0.01 -11.26 -12.70
CA ASP A 48 1.37 -10.78 -12.71
C ASP A 48 1.48 -9.31 -13.15
N ASN A 49 0.42 -8.52 -12.90
CA ASN A 49 0.23 -7.18 -13.46
C ASN A 49 0.21 -6.07 -12.40
N SER A 50 0.88 -6.28 -11.25
CA SER A 50 1.18 -5.18 -10.34
C SER A 50 2.06 -4.15 -11.05
N THR A 51 1.83 -2.87 -10.75
CA THR A 51 2.59 -1.75 -11.31
C THR A 51 2.90 -0.74 -10.23
N LEU A 52 3.92 0.08 -10.45
CA LEU A 52 4.21 1.24 -9.62
C LEU A 52 4.13 2.48 -10.48
N ASP A 53 3.18 3.36 -10.20
CA ASP A 53 3.09 4.64 -10.87
C ASP A 53 3.84 5.71 -10.08
N ARG A 54 4.34 6.73 -10.77
CA ARG A 54 5.06 7.86 -10.15
C ARG A 54 4.41 9.18 -10.53
N LEU A 55 3.96 9.94 -9.54
CA LEU A 55 3.53 11.32 -9.69
C LEU A 55 4.70 12.26 -9.37
N ASP A 56 4.96 13.19 -10.28
CA ASP A 56 5.93 14.26 -10.09
C ASP A 56 5.24 15.53 -9.56
N PHE A 57 5.75 16.10 -8.47
CA PHE A 57 5.16 17.34 -7.92
C PHE A 57 5.54 18.60 -8.69
N SER A 58 6.70 18.62 -9.33
CA SER A 58 7.19 19.80 -10.06
C SER A 58 6.44 19.99 -11.39
N SER A 59 6.24 18.91 -12.14
CA SER A 59 5.50 18.94 -13.41
C SER A 59 4.01 18.64 -13.25
N ASN A 60 3.57 18.15 -12.09
CA ASN A 60 2.20 17.71 -11.84
C ASN A 60 1.73 16.66 -12.88
N SER A 61 2.63 15.73 -13.25
CA SER A 61 2.38 14.67 -14.23
C SER A 61 2.63 13.28 -13.64
N ILE A 62 1.86 12.29 -14.09
CA ILE A 62 2.03 10.90 -13.68
C ILE A 62 2.74 10.09 -14.78
N ILE A 63 3.67 9.24 -14.37
CA ILE A 63 4.29 8.21 -15.20
C ILE A 63 3.69 6.87 -14.76
N ASN A 64 2.80 6.31 -15.59
CA ASN A 64 2.26 4.98 -15.33
C ASN A 64 3.29 3.89 -15.60
N ASP A 65 3.26 2.84 -14.77
CA ASP A 65 4.21 1.74 -14.73
C ASP A 65 5.68 2.20 -14.76
N TYR A 66 5.99 3.16 -13.88
CA TYR A 66 7.34 3.70 -13.70
C TYR A 66 8.37 2.59 -13.43
N TYR A 67 8.01 1.56 -12.65
CA TYR A 67 8.90 0.42 -12.42
C TYR A 67 9.20 -0.35 -13.71
N GLY A 68 8.17 -0.75 -14.49
CA GLY A 68 8.36 -1.47 -15.75
C GLY A 68 9.14 -0.66 -16.79
N LYS A 69 8.85 0.64 -16.91
CA LYS A 69 9.59 1.56 -17.78
C LYS A 69 11.05 1.74 -17.36
N SER A 70 11.31 1.75 -16.06
CA SER A 70 12.68 1.85 -15.53
C SER A 70 13.45 0.53 -15.68
N ASN A 71 12.77 -0.61 -15.80
CA ASN A 71 13.38 -1.93 -15.81
C ASN A 71 12.90 -2.78 -16.99
N SER A 72 13.38 -2.47 -18.19
CA SER A 72 13.00 -3.17 -19.42
C SER A 72 13.13 -4.70 -19.27
N GLY A 73 12.02 -5.42 -19.50
CA GLY A 73 11.95 -6.88 -19.39
C GLY A 73 11.63 -7.41 -17.99
N LEU A 74 11.55 -6.56 -16.96
CA LEU A 74 11.09 -6.94 -15.63
C LEU A 74 9.64 -6.52 -15.41
N ARG A 75 8.92 -7.32 -14.61
CA ARG A 75 7.60 -6.99 -14.07
C ARG A 75 7.71 -6.93 -12.55
N LEU A 76 6.89 -6.08 -11.92
CA LEU A 76 6.88 -5.94 -10.47
C LEU A 76 6.41 -7.23 -9.80
N GLY A 77 5.35 -7.85 -10.35
CA GLY A 77 4.89 -9.18 -10.00
C GLY A 77 3.38 -9.25 -9.82
N ASP A 78 2.93 -10.14 -8.94
CA ASP A 78 1.53 -10.45 -8.66
C ASP A 78 1.13 -10.07 -7.22
N LEU A 79 0.08 -9.25 -7.09
CA LEU A 79 -0.45 -8.74 -5.82
C LEU A 79 0.58 -8.02 -4.94
N SER A 80 1.13 -6.91 -5.44
CA SER A 80 1.88 -5.97 -4.62
C SER A 80 1.02 -5.36 -3.52
N SER A 81 1.52 -5.30 -2.28
CA SER A 81 0.68 -5.09 -1.09
C SER A 81 1.14 -3.99 -0.13
N ASP A 82 2.41 -3.59 -0.18
CA ASP A 82 2.94 -2.47 0.60
C ASP A 82 4.21 -1.92 -0.05
N ILE A 83 4.51 -0.67 0.27
CA ILE A 83 5.69 0.05 -0.21
C ILE A 83 6.23 0.93 0.91
N VAL A 84 7.56 0.92 1.08
CA VAL A 84 8.27 1.76 2.05
C VAL A 84 9.51 2.38 1.40
N ILE A 85 9.77 3.64 1.71
CA ILE A 85 10.94 4.40 1.22
C ILE A 85 11.90 4.64 2.39
N ILE A 86 13.19 4.39 2.17
CA ILE A 86 14.26 4.60 3.15
C ILE A 86 15.46 5.18 2.43
N GLY A 87 15.73 6.48 2.64
CA GLY A 87 16.75 7.18 1.86
C GLY A 87 16.48 7.04 0.37
N ASN A 88 17.48 6.61 -0.40
CA ASN A 88 17.35 6.37 -1.84
C ASN A 88 16.93 4.92 -2.22
N ARG A 89 16.30 4.19 -1.30
CA ARG A 89 15.80 2.83 -1.59
C ARG A 89 14.32 2.73 -1.33
N THR A 90 13.64 2.09 -2.26
CA THR A 90 12.22 1.74 -2.16
C THR A 90 12.08 0.23 -2.09
N TYR A 91 11.28 -0.24 -1.14
CA TYR A 91 11.01 -1.65 -0.86
C TYR A 91 9.54 -1.93 -1.09
N ILE A 92 9.21 -2.96 -1.87
CA ILE A 92 7.84 -3.27 -2.26
C ILE A 92 7.57 -4.74 -1.99
N THR A 93 6.62 -5.05 -1.11
CA THR A 93 6.15 -6.43 -0.92
C THR A 93 5.27 -6.83 -2.10
N VAL A 94 5.55 -8.01 -2.67
CA VAL A 94 4.78 -8.60 -3.76
C VAL A 94 4.31 -9.96 -3.31
N SER A 95 3.12 -9.98 -2.68
CA SER A 95 2.68 -11.07 -1.82
C SER A 95 2.57 -12.39 -2.56
N SER A 96 1.93 -12.40 -3.74
CA SER A 96 1.76 -13.62 -4.54
C SER A 96 2.97 -13.97 -5.41
N SER A 97 3.95 -13.07 -5.49
CA SER A 97 5.27 -13.39 -6.03
C SER A 97 6.26 -13.88 -4.97
N HIS A 98 5.89 -13.89 -3.70
CA HIS A 98 6.74 -14.33 -2.59
C HIS A 98 8.06 -13.53 -2.48
N THR A 99 8.01 -12.23 -2.80
CA THR A 99 9.20 -11.38 -2.83
C THR A 99 9.01 -10.03 -2.16
N ILE A 100 10.14 -9.39 -1.86
CA ILE A 100 10.24 -7.95 -1.69
C ILE A 100 11.15 -7.43 -2.79
N GLU A 101 10.60 -6.64 -3.71
CA GLU A 101 11.37 -5.90 -4.71
C GLU A 101 12.09 -4.74 -4.04
N VAL A 102 13.35 -4.50 -4.42
CA VAL A 102 14.13 -3.38 -3.94
C VAL A 102 14.61 -2.59 -5.14
N MET A 103 14.29 -1.30 -5.19
CA MET A 103 14.73 -0.41 -6.25
C MET A 103 15.38 0.85 -5.70
N GLU A 104 16.17 1.51 -6.52
CA GLU A 104 16.64 2.86 -6.24
C GLU A 104 15.47 3.85 -6.41
N THR A 105 15.23 4.69 -5.40
CA THR A 105 14.10 5.61 -5.37
C THR A 105 14.17 6.66 -6.49
N SER A 106 15.37 7.22 -6.73
CA SER A 106 15.60 8.28 -7.71
C SER A 106 15.48 7.83 -9.17
N THR A 107 15.85 6.58 -9.48
CA THR A 107 15.91 6.08 -10.88
C THR A 107 14.90 4.98 -11.19
N GLY A 108 14.23 4.42 -10.17
CA GLY A 108 13.32 3.29 -10.31
C GLY A 108 14.02 1.97 -10.66
N LYS A 109 15.36 1.95 -10.76
CA LYS A 109 16.13 0.76 -11.17
C LYS A 109 16.12 -0.30 -10.06
N SER A 110 15.80 -1.53 -10.43
CA SER A 110 15.88 -2.68 -9.52
C SER A 110 17.31 -2.89 -9.02
N LEU A 111 17.42 -3.10 -7.72
CA LEU A 111 18.65 -3.44 -6.99
C LEU A 111 18.64 -4.92 -6.55
N GLY A 112 17.56 -5.65 -6.83
CA GLY A 112 17.39 -7.05 -6.48
C GLY A 112 16.12 -7.33 -5.67
N ARG A 113 15.97 -8.58 -5.24
CA ARG A 113 14.81 -9.07 -4.49
C ARG A 113 15.24 -9.83 -3.24
N ILE A 114 14.46 -9.67 -2.18
CA ILE A 114 14.43 -10.63 -1.08
C ILE A 114 13.41 -11.69 -1.45
N ILE A 115 13.83 -12.95 -1.49
CA ILE A 115 13.00 -14.07 -1.94
C ILE A 115 12.56 -14.89 -0.72
N TYR A 116 11.26 -15.12 -0.60
CA TYR A 116 10.66 -15.98 0.41
C TYR A 116 10.35 -17.37 -0.16
N SER A 117 10.01 -18.31 0.72
CA SER A 117 9.49 -19.62 0.32
C SER A 117 8.14 -19.49 -0.40
N GLN A 118 7.78 -20.48 -1.20
CA GLN A 118 6.49 -20.52 -1.92
C GLN A 118 5.27 -20.60 -0.99
N SER A 119 5.47 -20.86 0.30
CA SER A 119 4.42 -20.88 1.32
C SER A 119 4.19 -19.52 1.99
N SER A 120 4.99 -18.51 1.65
CA SER A 120 5.05 -17.22 2.33
C SER A 120 4.38 -16.13 1.51
N ASN A 121 3.49 -15.34 2.11
CA ASN A 121 2.92 -14.17 1.46
C ASN A 121 3.33 -12.90 2.22
N PRO A 122 4.54 -12.37 1.98
CA PRO A 122 5.00 -11.14 2.64
C PRO A 122 4.05 -9.99 2.31
N ARG A 123 3.59 -9.25 3.32
CA ARG A 123 2.46 -8.32 3.17
C ARG A 123 2.76 -6.90 3.58
N LYS A 124 2.97 -6.59 4.86
CA LYS A 124 3.27 -5.22 5.34
C LYS A 124 4.67 -5.11 5.89
N ILE A 125 5.37 -4.01 5.59
CA ILE A 125 6.74 -3.75 6.07
C ILE A 125 6.68 -2.75 7.23
N CYS A 126 7.40 -3.05 8.31
CA CYS A 126 7.67 -2.10 9.38
C CYS A 126 9.18 -1.97 9.62
N MET A 127 9.72 -0.77 9.40
CA MET A 127 11.12 -0.49 9.68
C MET A 127 11.33 -0.13 11.14
N ILE A 128 12.36 -0.71 11.75
CA ILE A 128 12.79 -0.36 13.12
C ILE A 128 14.03 0.55 13.11
N ASN A 129 14.81 0.53 12.04
CA ASN A 129 15.91 1.45 11.72
C ASN A 129 16.20 1.41 10.21
N ASP A 130 17.26 2.08 9.77
CA ASP A 130 17.65 2.22 8.34
C ASP A 130 17.97 0.91 7.61
N SER A 131 18.10 -0.21 8.32
CA SER A 131 18.48 -1.51 7.73
C SER A 131 17.61 -2.67 8.17
N ILE A 132 17.09 -2.64 9.39
CA ILE A 132 16.33 -3.75 9.95
C ILE A 132 14.86 -3.36 10.00
N GLY A 133 14.03 -4.30 9.60
CA GLY A 133 12.59 -4.22 9.77
C GLY A 133 11.97 -5.61 9.88
N TYR A 134 10.66 -5.61 10.00
CA TYR A 134 9.84 -6.80 10.09
C TYR A 134 8.79 -6.79 9.00
N VAL A 135 8.40 -7.98 8.56
CA VAL A 135 7.41 -8.14 7.49
C VAL A 135 6.35 -9.11 7.94
N THR A 136 5.07 -8.74 7.83
CA THR A 136 3.97 -9.66 8.10
C THR A 136 3.86 -10.69 6.98
N ASP A 137 3.54 -11.93 7.34
CA ASP A 137 3.29 -13.02 6.40
C ASP A 137 1.85 -13.52 6.56
N LEU A 138 1.02 -13.14 5.60
CA LEU A 138 -0.42 -13.40 5.65
C LEU A 138 -0.74 -14.89 5.75
N MET A 139 0.01 -15.76 5.05
CA MET A 139 -0.30 -17.19 4.96
C MET A 139 0.40 -18.03 6.02
N ARG A 140 1.51 -17.55 6.57
CA ARG A 140 2.26 -18.28 7.61
C ARG A 140 1.87 -17.92 9.04
N ASN A 141 0.97 -16.95 9.24
CA ASN A 141 0.55 -16.46 10.56
C ASN A 141 1.74 -16.04 11.43
N SER A 142 2.70 -15.36 10.79
CA SER A 142 3.97 -15.00 11.38
C SER A 142 4.47 -13.65 10.88
N ILE A 143 5.53 -13.16 11.50
CA ILE A 143 6.34 -12.07 10.98
C ILE A 143 7.77 -12.57 10.73
N SER A 144 8.44 -12.04 9.71
CA SER A 144 9.87 -12.25 9.48
C SER A 144 10.67 -11.03 9.95
N LYS A 145 11.93 -11.24 10.32
CA LYS A 145 12.92 -10.16 10.55
C LYS A 145 13.86 -10.11 9.37
N VAL A 146 14.04 -8.93 8.79
CA VAL A 146 14.76 -8.75 7.53
C VAL A 146 15.84 -7.69 7.70
N ASN A 147 17.01 -7.95 7.12
CA ASN A 147 17.98 -6.91 6.82
C ASN A 147 17.80 -6.44 5.37
N PHE A 148 17.21 -5.27 5.23
CA PHE A 148 16.88 -4.61 3.97
C PHE A 148 18.10 -3.99 3.26
N LYS A 149 19.25 -3.88 3.94
CA LYS A 149 20.49 -3.42 3.31
C LYS A 149 21.24 -4.57 2.64
N SER A 150 21.35 -5.72 3.32
CA SER A 150 21.96 -6.94 2.77
C SER A 150 20.99 -7.82 1.98
N LEU A 151 19.70 -7.49 1.96
CA LEU A 151 18.64 -8.27 1.30
C LEU A 151 18.51 -9.70 1.86
N THR A 152 18.63 -9.85 3.17
CA THR A 152 18.63 -11.17 3.83
C THR A 152 17.55 -11.28 4.89
N ILE A 153 16.86 -12.41 4.92
CA ILE A 153 15.95 -12.79 6.01
C ILE A 153 16.80 -13.29 7.19
N ILE A 154 16.70 -12.63 8.34
CA ILE A 154 17.43 -12.98 9.57
C ILE A 154 16.63 -14.00 10.39
N ILE A 155 15.34 -13.74 10.55
CA ILE A 155 14.38 -14.66 11.19
C ILE A 155 13.28 -14.90 10.17
N ASP A 156 13.15 -16.13 9.73
CA ASP A 156 12.18 -16.50 8.69
C ASP A 156 10.74 -16.49 9.19
N SER A 157 10.52 -16.86 10.45
CA SER A 157 9.17 -16.95 10.99
C SER A 157 9.17 -16.80 12.51
N LEU A 158 8.52 -15.74 12.97
CA LEU A 158 8.16 -15.49 14.36
C LEU A 158 6.62 -15.54 14.47
N PRO A 159 6.04 -16.52 15.17
CA PRO A 159 4.58 -16.70 15.21
C PRO A 159 3.83 -15.51 15.82
N VAL A 160 2.69 -15.17 15.22
CA VAL A 160 1.71 -14.18 15.74
C VAL A 160 0.30 -14.76 15.64
N GLY A 161 -0.73 -13.93 15.59
CA GLY A 161 -2.09 -14.39 15.29
C GLY A 161 -2.33 -14.65 13.80
N PRO A 162 -3.55 -15.11 13.45
CA PRO A 162 -3.86 -15.52 12.09
C PRO A 162 -4.00 -14.35 11.13
N ALA A 163 -3.52 -14.54 9.90
CA ALA A 163 -3.55 -13.57 8.81
C ALA A 163 -3.08 -12.17 9.24
N PRO A 164 -1.79 -12.03 9.60
CA PRO A 164 -1.24 -10.76 10.03
C PRO A 164 -1.24 -9.74 8.89
N GLU A 165 -1.74 -8.55 9.20
CA GLU A 165 -1.98 -7.45 8.27
C GLU A 165 -1.06 -6.27 8.62
N GLY A 166 -1.62 -5.17 9.13
CA GLY A 166 -0.87 -3.99 9.58
C GLY A 166 0.17 -4.32 10.64
N ILE A 167 1.30 -3.63 10.55
CA ILE A 167 2.39 -3.70 11.53
C ILE A 167 2.94 -2.31 11.82
N ALA A 168 3.19 -2.02 13.10
CA ALA A 168 3.78 -0.76 13.54
C ALA A 168 4.82 -0.99 14.64
N PHE A 169 5.71 -0.02 14.85
CA PHE A 169 6.82 -0.11 15.81
C PHE A 169 6.90 1.11 16.71
N TYR A 170 7.08 0.88 18.02
CA TYR A 170 7.36 1.92 19.02
C TYR A 170 8.12 1.35 20.23
N ASN A 171 9.21 2.00 20.65
CA ASN A 171 9.99 1.66 21.85
C ASN A 171 10.20 0.14 22.09
N ASN A 172 10.80 -0.54 21.11
CA ASN A 172 11.07 -1.99 21.12
C ASN A 172 9.84 -2.91 20.96
N ASN A 173 8.64 -2.36 20.87
CA ASN A 173 7.44 -3.15 20.66
C ASN A 173 6.99 -3.07 19.20
N LEU A 174 6.74 -4.24 18.59
CA LEU A 174 5.95 -4.37 17.38
C LEU A 174 4.49 -4.59 17.75
N PHE A 175 3.61 -3.95 17.01
CA PHE A 175 2.17 -4.13 17.08
C PHE A 175 1.75 -4.77 15.76
N VAL A 176 1.19 -5.98 15.80
CA VAL A 176 0.82 -6.74 14.61
C VAL A 176 -0.68 -7.03 14.62
N ALA A 177 -1.41 -6.47 13.67
CA ALA A 177 -2.84 -6.72 13.49
C ALA A 177 -3.07 -8.14 12.96
N ASN A 178 -3.86 -8.95 13.65
CA ASN A 178 -4.21 -10.31 13.28
C ASN A 178 -5.67 -10.37 12.84
N SER A 179 -5.92 -10.25 11.53
CA SER A 179 -7.28 -10.08 10.99
C SER A 179 -8.13 -11.35 11.11
N GLY A 180 -7.51 -12.53 11.13
CA GLY A 180 -8.21 -13.79 10.90
C GLY A 180 -8.78 -13.91 9.47
N PHE A 181 -8.34 -13.06 8.55
CA PHE A 181 -8.79 -13.00 7.16
C PHE A 181 -10.33 -12.90 7.05
N GLY A 182 -10.91 -11.99 7.82
CA GLY A 182 -12.36 -11.88 7.97
C GLY A 182 -12.95 -13.12 8.65
N ASP A 183 -13.93 -13.76 8.01
CA ASP A 183 -14.57 -14.96 8.55
C ASP A 183 -13.72 -16.23 8.44
N TYR A 184 -12.73 -16.26 7.53
CA TYR A 184 -12.05 -17.50 7.15
C TYR A 184 -11.30 -18.17 8.33
N MET A 185 -10.67 -17.37 9.18
CA MET A 185 -9.96 -17.84 10.39
C MET A 185 -10.48 -17.17 11.66
N ALA A 186 -11.72 -16.67 11.67
CA ALA A 186 -12.30 -15.97 12.82
C ALA A 186 -12.33 -16.79 14.12
N ASN A 187 -12.34 -18.13 14.01
CA ASN A 187 -12.35 -19.06 15.15
C ASN A 187 -10.93 -19.52 15.57
N VAL A 188 -9.89 -19.10 14.87
CA VAL A 188 -8.50 -19.43 15.23
C VAL A 188 -8.08 -18.54 16.41
N PRO A 189 -7.35 -19.08 17.42
CA PRO A 189 -6.85 -18.27 18.53
C PRO A 189 -6.12 -17.01 18.04
N LYS A 190 -6.37 -15.89 18.73
CA LYS A 190 -5.86 -14.54 18.40
C LYS A 190 -6.43 -13.89 17.14
N ALA A 191 -7.40 -14.49 16.44
CA ALA A 191 -8.12 -13.76 15.40
C ALA A 191 -8.83 -12.53 15.99
N GLY A 192 -8.74 -11.39 15.31
CA GLY A 192 -9.31 -10.14 15.80
C GLY A 192 -8.57 -9.55 17.00
N SER A 193 -7.24 -9.62 16.98
CA SER A 193 -6.35 -9.10 18.03
C SER A 193 -5.13 -8.38 17.46
N VAL A 194 -4.45 -7.59 18.29
CA VAL A 194 -3.11 -7.08 18.00
C VAL A 194 -2.10 -7.78 18.91
N SER A 195 -1.12 -8.48 18.31
CA SER A 195 0.03 -9.02 19.04
C SER A 195 1.02 -7.89 19.34
N VAL A 196 1.44 -7.76 20.61
CA VAL A 196 2.50 -6.84 21.05
C VAL A 196 3.77 -7.65 21.31
N ILE A 197 4.82 -7.45 20.52
CA ILE A 197 6.02 -8.29 20.53
C ILE A 197 7.23 -7.44 20.89
N ASP A 198 8.01 -7.87 21.88
CA ASP A 198 9.31 -7.27 22.19
C ASP A 198 10.37 -7.78 21.19
N ILE A 199 10.97 -6.88 20.43
CA ILE A 199 11.98 -7.21 19.41
C ILE A 199 13.33 -7.67 19.99
N THR A 200 13.56 -7.45 21.29
CA THR A 200 14.78 -7.83 22.00
C THR A 200 14.76 -9.31 22.33
N THR A 201 13.62 -9.80 22.81
CA THR A 201 13.39 -11.18 23.22
C THR A 201 12.69 -12.02 22.14
N ASN A 202 12.09 -11.36 21.15
CA ASN A 202 11.16 -11.96 20.17
C ASN A 202 10.02 -12.73 20.85
N GLN A 203 9.51 -12.20 21.96
CA GLN A 203 8.39 -12.79 22.69
C GLN A 203 7.18 -11.86 22.63
N GLU A 204 5.99 -12.44 22.58
CA GLU A 204 4.75 -11.67 22.72
C GLU A 204 4.57 -11.27 24.19
N LEU A 205 4.44 -9.97 24.45
CA LEU A 205 4.23 -9.39 25.76
C LEU A 205 2.75 -9.31 26.14
N LYS A 206 1.90 -8.98 25.16
CA LYS A 206 0.48 -8.71 25.36
C LYS A 206 -0.30 -8.95 24.08
N GLU A 207 -1.57 -9.31 24.24
CA GLU A 207 -2.56 -9.37 23.17
C GLU A 207 -3.62 -8.28 23.42
N LEU A 208 -3.79 -7.36 22.47
CA LEU A 208 -4.91 -6.40 22.51
C LEU A 208 -6.12 -7.04 21.83
N LYS A 209 -7.22 -7.20 22.56
CA LYS A 209 -8.38 -8.03 22.18
C LYS A 209 -9.58 -7.17 21.77
N ASN A 210 -10.67 -7.84 21.35
CA ASN A 210 -11.96 -7.24 20.99
C ASN A 210 -11.86 -6.29 19.78
N LEU A 211 -11.11 -6.72 18.76
CA LEU A 211 -10.85 -5.99 17.52
C LEU A 211 -11.11 -6.91 16.33
N PRO A 212 -12.37 -7.32 16.09
CA PRO A 212 -12.69 -8.27 15.01
C PRO A 212 -12.13 -7.76 13.69
N ASN A 213 -11.57 -8.66 12.87
CA ASN A 213 -11.02 -8.30 11.56
C ASN A 213 -10.16 -7.02 11.58
N VAL A 214 -9.19 -6.98 12.50
CA VAL A 214 -8.25 -5.86 12.62
C VAL A 214 -7.27 -5.87 11.45
N ILE A 215 -7.17 -4.74 10.76
CA ILE A 215 -6.41 -4.62 9.51
C ILE A 215 -5.29 -3.59 9.60
N ASP A 216 -5.48 -2.54 10.40
CA ASP A 216 -4.56 -1.40 10.47
C ASP A 216 -4.09 -1.14 11.90
N VAL A 217 -2.81 -0.81 12.03
CA VAL A 217 -2.18 -0.30 13.25
C VAL A 217 -1.34 0.91 12.90
N LEU A 218 -1.54 2.03 13.59
CA LEU A 218 -0.91 3.30 13.29
C LEU A 218 -0.42 3.97 14.57
N VAL A 219 0.90 4.14 14.67
CA VAL A 219 1.55 4.78 15.82
C VAL A 219 1.60 6.29 15.64
N ASN A 220 1.03 7.02 16.59
CA ASN A 220 1.24 8.45 16.76
C ASN A 220 2.29 8.68 17.85
N LYS A 221 3.56 8.80 17.42
CA LYS A 221 4.69 9.00 18.34
C LYS A 221 4.59 10.32 19.13
N LYS A 222 3.91 11.34 18.58
CA LYS A 222 3.79 12.66 19.21
C LYS A 222 2.86 12.64 20.42
N SER A 223 1.75 11.91 20.31
CA SER A 223 0.78 11.76 21.41
C SER A 223 1.03 10.53 22.28
N GLY A 224 1.95 9.64 21.89
CA GLY A 224 2.16 8.36 22.59
C GLY A 224 0.97 7.41 22.45
N LYS A 225 0.23 7.47 21.33
CA LYS A 225 -0.98 6.66 21.10
C LYS A 225 -0.84 5.71 19.92
N LEU A 226 -1.48 4.56 20.03
CA LEU A 226 -1.69 3.59 18.95
C LEU A 226 -3.14 3.67 18.49
N TYR A 227 -3.37 3.87 17.20
CA TYR A 227 -4.68 3.75 16.58
C TYR A 227 -4.79 2.41 15.87
N VAL A 228 -5.88 1.71 16.11
CA VAL A 228 -6.14 0.37 15.58
C VAL A 228 -7.43 0.39 14.79
N GLY A 229 -7.33 0.22 13.48
CA GLY A 229 -8.47 0.14 12.56
C GLY A 229 -8.94 -1.30 12.41
N TYR A 230 -10.22 -1.55 12.69
CA TYR A 230 -10.81 -2.88 12.65
C TYR A 230 -12.16 -2.86 11.94
N LEU A 231 -12.49 -3.96 11.26
CA LEU A 231 -13.72 -4.12 10.49
C LEU A 231 -14.74 -4.98 11.26
N ASN A 232 -15.97 -5.05 10.77
CA ASN A 232 -16.83 -6.15 11.18
C ASN A 232 -16.40 -7.45 10.47
N LEU A 233 -16.82 -8.59 11.03
CA LEU A 233 -16.81 -9.85 10.27
C LEU A 233 -17.86 -9.78 9.17
N PRO A 234 -17.56 -10.20 7.92
CA PRO A 234 -18.54 -10.18 6.82
C PRO A 234 -19.84 -10.93 7.13
N SER A 235 -19.78 -12.03 7.87
CA SER A 235 -20.94 -12.80 8.33
C SER A 235 -21.84 -12.05 9.32
N LEU A 236 -21.33 -11.02 9.99
CA LEU A 236 -22.05 -10.22 10.99
C LEU A 236 -22.44 -8.86 10.40
N THR A 237 -23.48 -8.83 9.56
CA THR A 237 -23.89 -7.64 8.78
C THR A 237 -24.35 -6.46 9.62
N ASP A 238 -24.92 -6.73 10.80
CA ASP A 238 -25.44 -5.73 11.74
C ASP A 238 -24.36 -5.18 12.67
N SER A 239 -23.17 -5.79 12.66
CA SER A 239 -22.01 -5.32 13.41
C SER A 239 -21.30 -4.20 12.65
N THR A 240 -20.58 -3.37 13.40
CA THR A 240 -19.68 -2.35 12.84
C THR A 240 -18.23 -2.68 13.14
N GLY A 241 -17.35 -2.13 12.31
CA GLY A 241 -15.95 -1.97 12.68
C GLY A 241 -15.75 -0.82 13.66
N GLY A 242 -14.56 -0.23 13.60
CA GLY A 242 -14.25 1.00 14.30
C GLY A 242 -12.77 1.33 14.30
N ILE A 243 -12.46 2.30 15.15
CA ILE A 243 -11.09 2.67 15.49
C ILE A 243 -10.98 2.60 17.01
N ALA A 244 -10.00 1.88 17.51
CA ALA A 244 -9.65 1.86 18.93
C ALA A 244 -8.33 2.59 19.15
N GLU A 245 -8.23 3.32 20.25
CA GLU A 245 -7.02 4.04 20.66
C GLU A 245 -6.45 3.43 21.94
N PHE A 246 -5.16 3.14 21.92
CA PHE A 246 -4.42 2.62 23.07
C PHE A 246 -3.29 3.56 23.47
N ASP A 247 -3.01 3.62 24.77
CA ASP A 247 -1.77 4.24 25.26
C ASP A 247 -0.57 3.34 24.94
N LEU A 248 0.49 3.90 24.34
CA LEU A 248 1.66 3.12 23.94
C LEU A 248 2.52 2.65 25.11
N ASN A 249 2.38 3.26 26.29
CA ASN A 249 3.17 2.88 27.46
C ASN A 249 2.40 1.87 28.32
N THR A 250 1.12 2.10 28.61
CA THR A 250 0.33 1.19 29.46
C THR A 250 -0.35 0.08 28.66
N LEU A 251 -0.49 0.25 27.35
CA LEU A 251 -1.23 -0.64 26.44
C LEU A 251 -2.70 -0.78 26.82
N ASP A 252 -3.28 0.21 27.49
CA ASP A 252 -4.69 0.26 27.83
C ASP A 252 -5.47 0.99 26.76
N GLU A 253 -6.68 0.51 26.48
CA GLU A 253 -7.61 1.21 25.61
C GLU A 253 -8.07 2.49 26.30
N THR A 254 -7.97 3.60 25.57
CA THR A 254 -8.27 4.96 26.08
C THR A 254 -9.51 5.53 25.42
N ARG A 255 -9.73 5.24 24.13
CA ARG A 255 -10.91 5.66 23.37
C ARG A 255 -11.31 4.58 22.36
N ARG A 256 -12.58 4.56 21.99
CA ARG A 256 -13.09 3.74 20.89
C ARG A 256 -14.23 4.43 20.16
N TRP A 257 -14.15 4.40 18.83
CA TRP A 257 -15.19 4.89 17.95
C TRP A 257 -15.74 3.73 17.11
N LYS A 258 -17.07 3.55 17.12
CA LYS A 258 -17.74 2.44 16.44
C LYS A 258 -18.46 2.93 15.19
N PHE A 259 -17.92 2.58 14.03
CA PHE A 259 -18.46 2.82 12.69
C PHE A 259 -17.67 1.98 11.67
N ARG A 260 -18.13 1.89 10.43
CA ARG A 260 -17.39 1.18 9.38
C ARG A 260 -16.21 2.04 8.91
N ALA A 261 -15.05 1.82 9.51
CA ALA A 261 -13.82 2.55 9.26
C ALA A 261 -12.83 1.72 8.42
N SER A 262 -12.15 2.33 7.47
CA SER A 262 -11.00 1.71 6.78
C SER A 262 -9.98 2.78 6.36
N ALA A 263 -8.77 2.34 6.01
CA ALA A 263 -7.68 3.19 5.50
C ALA A 263 -7.43 4.42 6.37
N ILE A 264 -6.89 4.20 7.57
CA ILE A 264 -6.57 5.29 8.51
C ILE A 264 -5.22 5.93 8.19
N THR A 265 -5.12 7.26 8.30
CA THR A 265 -3.86 8.00 8.13
C THR A 265 -3.81 9.24 9.02
N LEU A 266 -2.62 9.63 9.47
CA LEU A 266 -2.41 10.79 10.34
C LEU A 266 -1.95 12.00 9.55
N SER A 267 -2.41 13.17 9.97
CA SER A 267 -1.74 14.45 9.70
C SER A 267 -0.26 14.43 10.14
N SER A 268 0.57 15.26 9.53
CA SER A 268 1.98 15.39 9.91
C SER A 268 2.17 15.91 11.34
N THR A 269 1.23 16.72 11.84
CA THR A 269 1.19 17.21 13.23
C THR A 269 0.74 16.13 14.21
N GLY A 270 0.02 15.10 13.75
CA GLY A 270 -0.55 14.05 14.59
C GLY A 270 -1.79 14.50 15.37
N ASP A 271 -2.37 15.65 15.05
CA ASP A 271 -3.57 16.18 15.69
C ASP A 271 -4.87 15.71 15.02
N SER A 272 -4.77 15.21 13.79
CA SER A 272 -5.91 14.79 12.98
C SER A 272 -5.69 13.39 12.44
N LEU A 273 -6.69 12.54 12.58
CA LEU A 273 -6.77 11.20 11.98
C LEU A 273 -7.82 11.21 10.87
N PHE A 274 -7.41 10.94 9.64
CA PHE A 274 -8.29 10.81 8.47
C PHE A 274 -8.55 9.33 8.17
N PHE A 275 -9.74 9.02 7.69
CA PHE A 275 -10.15 7.65 7.40
C PHE A 275 -11.35 7.63 6.46
N PHE A 276 -11.57 6.49 5.81
CA PHE A 276 -12.86 6.23 5.18
C PHE A 276 -13.88 5.83 6.22
N LYS A 277 -15.05 6.46 6.17
CA LYS A 277 -16.24 6.08 6.93
C LYS A 277 -17.38 5.83 5.95
N ASP A 278 -17.73 4.57 5.75
CA ASP A 278 -18.64 4.15 4.69
C ASP A 278 -18.16 4.64 3.30
N SER A 279 -18.89 5.59 2.69
CA SER A 279 -18.56 6.20 1.38
C SER A 279 -17.98 7.61 1.50
N THR A 280 -17.52 8.00 2.69
CA THR A 280 -17.02 9.36 2.99
C THR A 280 -15.57 9.32 3.42
N VAL A 281 -14.87 10.43 3.20
CA VAL A 281 -13.69 10.74 3.99
C VAL A 281 -14.14 11.48 5.23
N SER A 282 -13.71 10.99 6.38
CA SER A 282 -13.98 11.57 7.69
C SER A 282 -12.69 11.85 8.44
N MET A 283 -12.79 12.67 9.49
CA MET A 283 -11.68 13.07 10.34
C MET A 283 -12.06 13.03 11.83
N LEU A 284 -11.10 12.69 12.68
CA LEU A 284 -11.14 12.93 14.13
C LEU A 284 -10.07 13.96 14.52
N LYS A 285 -10.46 14.98 15.29
CA LYS A 285 -9.53 15.95 15.91
C LYS A 285 -9.04 15.40 17.24
N LEU A 286 -7.86 14.80 17.24
CA LEU A 286 -7.35 13.97 18.33
C LEU A 286 -7.04 14.75 19.62
N ASN A 287 -6.80 16.06 19.51
CA ASN A 287 -6.55 16.97 20.65
C ASN A 287 -7.82 17.33 21.41
N ASP A 288 -9.01 17.09 20.86
CA ASP A 288 -10.27 17.28 21.58
C ASP A 288 -10.39 16.22 22.68
N ALA A 289 -10.96 16.59 23.83
CA ALA A 289 -11.19 15.65 24.93
C ALA A 289 -12.10 14.47 24.52
N ASN A 290 -13.04 14.72 23.61
CA ASN A 290 -13.96 13.72 23.07
C ASN A 290 -14.11 13.90 21.54
N PRO A 291 -13.13 13.48 20.73
CA PRO A 291 -13.14 13.68 19.29
C PRO A 291 -14.39 13.05 18.67
N GLN A 292 -15.15 13.84 17.93
CA GLN A 292 -16.28 13.34 17.14
C GLN A 292 -15.88 13.21 15.69
N SER A 293 -16.38 12.17 15.02
CA SER A 293 -16.15 11.99 13.59
C SER A 293 -16.80 13.12 12.83
N GLN A 294 -16.00 13.85 12.07
CA GLN A 294 -16.43 14.91 11.16
C GLN A 294 -16.33 14.39 9.73
N GLU A 295 -17.45 14.36 9.00
CA GLU A 295 -17.42 14.13 7.56
C GLU A 295 -16.78 15.34 6.86
N LEU A 296 -15.83 15.07 5.96
CA LEU A 296 -15.19 16.11 5.15
C LEU A 296 -15.84 16.20 3.77
N PHE A 297 -15.95 15.05 3.10
CA PHE A 297 -16.58 14.93 1.79
C PHE A 297 -16.97 13.48 1.50
N LYS A 298 -17.85 13.30 0.51
CA LYS A 298 -18.38 12.01 0.09
C LYS A 298 -17.88 11.63 -1.29
N ASN A 299 -17.72 10.33 -1.54
CA ASN A 299 -17.47 9.81 -2.88
C ASN A 299 -18.65 10.18 -3.81
N PRO A 300 -18.43 11.00 -4.86
CA PRO A 300 -19.49 11.38 -5.78
C PRO A 300 -19.92 10.21 -6.68
N ALA A 301 -19.06 9.21 -6.88
CA ALA A 301 -19.33 8.03 -7.71
C ALA A 301 -19.59 6.81 -6.82
N SER A 302 -20.85 6.60 -6.42
CA SER A 302 -21.23 5.54 -5.48
C SER A 302 -20.97 4.11 -5.98
N SER A 303 -20.73 3.92 -7.27
CA SER A 303 -20.33 2.64 -7.87
C SER A 303 -18.82 2.38 -7.83
N GLU A 304 -18.02 3.38 -7.43
CA GLU A 304 -16.57 3.29 -7.35
C GLU A 304 -16.11 3.06 -5.90
N THR A 305 -15.02 2.32 -5.73
CA THR A 305 -14.47 1.97 -4.43
C THR A 305 -13.15 2.67 -4.21
N TRP A 306 -13.11 3.54 -3.19
CA TRP A 306 -11.85 4.10 -2.69
C TRP A 306 -11.13 3.05 -1.84
N TYR A 307 -9.86 2.82 -2.16
CA TYR A 307 -9.10 1.66 -1.72
C TYR A 307 -7.93 2.02 -0.79
N SER A 308 -7.30 3.18 -0.99
CA SER A 308 -6.21 3.67 -0.13
C SER A 308 -6.34 5.16 0.16
N LEU A 309 -5.82 5.60 1.32
CA LEU A 309 -5.86 6.98 1.79
C LEU A 309 -4.50 7.34 2.41
N SER A 310 -3.90 8.44 1.94
CA SER A 310 -2.65 9.00 2.48
C SER A 310 -2.75 10.52 2.62
N TYR A 311 -2.21 11.08 3.70
CA TYR A 311 -2.07 12.52 3.87
C TYR A 311 -0.69 13.00 3.40
N SER A 312 -0.66 14.03 2.55
CA SER A 312 0.57 14.68 2.12
C SER A 312 0.75 16.02 2.84
N ALA A 313 1.86 16.16 3.57
CA ALA A 313 2.26 17.42 4.18
C ALA A 313 2.83 18.43 3.16
N TYR A 314 3.28 17.96 2.00
CA TYR A 314 3.90 18.80 0.97
C TYR A 314 2.93 19.88 0.47
N ASN A 315 1.67 19.53 0.27
CA ASN A 315 0.63 20.41 -0.26
C ASN A 315 -0.68 20.36 0.56
N ASN A 316 -0.63 19.85 1.80
CA ASN A 316 -1.77 19.78 2.71
C ASN A 316 -3.01 19.14 2.05
N SER A 317 -2.83 17.97 1.43
CA SER A 317 -3.85 17.30 0.63
C SER A 317 -4.02 15.83 1.03
N LEU A 318 -5.22 15.30 0.81
CA LEU A 318 -5.52 13.87 0.91
C LEU A 318 -5.41 13.21 -0.47
N TYR A 319 -4.63 12.14 -0.53
CA TYR A 319 -4.40 11.33 -1.72
C TYR A 319 -5.18 10.04 -1.57
N ILE A 320 -6.05 9.74 -2.53
CA ILE A 320 -6.93 8.58 -2.51
C ILE A 320 -6.65 7.71 -3.74
N GLY A 321 -6.32 6.45 -3.50
CA GLY A 321 -6.31 5.45 -4.56
C GLY A 321 -7.73 4.94 -4.77
N ASN A 322 -8.30 5.19 -5.94
CA ASN A 322 -9.62 4.73 -6.34
C ASN A 322 -9.51 3.49 -7.24
N ALA A 323 -9.95 2.34 -6.74
CA ALA A 323 -9.95 1.07 -7.45
C ALA A 323 -11.14 0.92 -8.41
N LYS A 324 -12.08 1.87 -8.42
CA LYS A 324 -13.32 1.82 -9.20
C LYS A 324 -14.11 0.54 -8.87
N ASN A 325 -14.05 -0.46 -9.74
CA ASN A 325 -14.77 -1.74 -9.61
C ASN A 325 -13.82 -2.94 -9.42
N PHE A 326 -12.55 -2.68 -9.08
CA PHE A 326 -11.49 -3.67 -8.90
C PHE A 326 -11.04 -4.45 -10.16
N GLN A 327 -11.54 -4.09 -11.35
CA GLN A 327 -11.26 -4.83 -12.59
C GLN A 327 -10.56 -3.99 -13.66
N VAL A 328 -10.65 -2.66 -13.56
CA VAL A 328 -10.09 -1.73 -14.55
C VAL A 328 -9.03 -0.84 -13.93
N ASN A 329 -8.28 -0.13 -14.79
CA ASN A 329 -7.34 0.90 -14.34
C ASN A 329 -8.03 1.90 -13.39
N GLY A 330 -7.43 2.06 -12.22
CA GLY A 330 -7.91 2.94 -11.18
C GLY A 330 -7.63 4.41 -11.47
N SER A 331 -7.68 5.21 -10.41
CA SER A 331 -7.24 6.59 -10.45
C SER A 331 -6.66 7.03 -9.11
N LEU A 332 -5.73 7.97 -9.15
CA LEU A 332 -5.34 8.77 -8.00
C LEU A 332 -6.21 10.02 -7.96
N LEU A 333 -6.86 10.25 -6.82
CA LEU A 333 -7.60 11.49 -6.53
C LEU A 333 -6.81 12.28 -5.49
N ILE A 334 -6.61 13.58 -5.73
CA ILE A 334 -5.91 14.47 -4.80
C ILE A 334 -6.87 15.57 -4.39
N TYR A 335 -7.23 15.60 -3.10
CA TYR A 335 -8.12 16.59 -2.50
C TYR A 335 -7.32 17.54 -1.60
N PRO A 336 -7.04 18.78 -2.04
CA PRO A 336 -6.52 19.82 -1.16
C PRO A 336 -7.47 20.08 0.01
N LEU A 337 -6.97 20.12 1.24
CA LEU A 337 -7.85 20.33 2.41
C LEU A 337 -8.50 21.73 2.43
N ASN A 338 -7.98 22.67 1.64
CA ASN A 338 -8.57 23.99 1.42
C ASN A 338 -9.53 24.07 0.21
N ASP A 339 -9.62 23.02 -0.61
CA ASP A 339 -10.52 22.93 -1.77
C ASP A 339 -10.95 21.48 -2.02
N LEU A 340 -11.92 21.02 -1.22
CA LEU A 340 -12.45 19.66 -1.29
C LEU A 340 -13.41 19.44 -2.48
N LEU A 341 -13.75 20.49 -3.23
CA LEU A 341 -14.71 20.41 -4.34
C LEU A 341 -14.05 20.14 -5.69
N ASN A 342 -12.76 20.44 -5.83
CA ASN A 342 -12.03 20.34 -7.10
C ASN A 342 -10.82 19.42 -6.98
N PRO A 343 -11.01 18.09 -6.83
CA PRO A 343 -9.89 17.17 -6.78
C PRO A 343 -9.16 17.11 -8.11
N LYS A 344 -7.83 16.96 -8.05
CA LYS A 344 -7.06 16.53 -9.23
C LYS A 344 -7.24 15.02 -9.41
N VAL A 345 -7.30 14.58 -10.67
CA VAL A 345 -7.50 13.18 -11.01
C VAL A 345 -6.43 12.74 -12.01
N PHE A 346 -5.77 11.63 -11.70
CA PHE A 346 -4.82 10.98 -12.59
C PHE A 346 -5.20 9.52 -12.78
N GLN A 347 -5.10 9.00 -14.00
CA GLN A 347 -5.28 7.57 -14.22
C GLN A 347 -4.10 6.79 -13.63
N THR A 348 -4.39 5.63 -13.03
CA THR A 348 -3.36 4.75 -12.47
C THR A 348 -3.47 3.34 -13.05
N GLY A 349 -2.57 2.44 -12.65
CA GLY A 349 -2.77 1.00 -12.75
C GLY A 349 -4.01 0.49 -11.97
N ILE A 350 -4.19 -0.83 -12.00
CA ILE A 350 -5.33 -1.50 -11.36
C ILE A 350 -5.12 -1.56 -9.85
N ASN A 351 -6.16 -1.22 -9.08
CA ASN A 351 -6.19 -1.33 -7.61
C ASN A 351 -5.06 -0.54 -6.90
N PRO A 352 -5.03 0.80 -6.98
CA PRO A 352 -4.06 1.65 -6.27
C PRO A 352 -4.23 1.52 -4.74
N ASN A 353 -3.40 0.69 -4.11
CA ASN A 353 -3.60 0.20 -2.74
C ASN A 353 -2.70 0.85 -1.69
N LYS A 354 -1.67 1.59 -2.12
CA LYS A 354 -0.78 2.32 -1.23
C LYS A 354 -0.18 3.52 -1.94
N ILE A 355 -0.09 4.63 -1.22
CA ILE A 355 0.51 5.88 -1.70
C ILE A 355 1.55 6.34 -0.69
N VAL A 356 2.78 6.54 -1.16
CA VAL A 356 3.90 7.04 -0.35
C VAL A 356 4.58 8.22 -1.04
N PHE A 357 5.19 9.11 -0.26
CA PHE A 357 5.79 10.34 -0.74
C PHE A 357 7.32 10.29 -0.61
N PHE A 358 8.04 10.90 -1.55
CA PHE A 358 9.50 11.03 -1.54
C PHE A 358 9.91 12.48 -1.82
#